data_AF-E8T708-F1
#
_entry.id   AF-E8T708-F1
#
_cell.length_a   1.000
_cell.length_b   1.000
_cell.length_c   1.000
_cell.angle_alpha   90.00
_cell.angle_beta   90.00
_cell.angle_gamma   90.00
#
_symmetry.space_group_name_H-M   'P 1'
#
loop_
_entity.id
_entity.type
_entity.pdbx_description
1 polymer ?
#
loop_
_entity_poly.entity_id
_entity_poly.type
_entity_poly.pdbx_seq_one_letter_code
_entity_poly.pdbx_strand_id
1 'polypeptide(L)'
;MKVPARTNDLVEVAKVKVLKGDPFELKFAIRTVARENSLYHQPVELVIGGRPVSLPNAPKTLGQWLFGLPDYAGHYRQRVEGDEVVILAPDLPEMKELLYGALQKLKEEGLVEWGAR
;
A
#
# COMPACT_ATOMS: atom_id res chain seq x y z
N MET A 1 -4.77 -11.00 -10.56
CA MET A 1 -4.89 -11.75 -9.29
C MET A 1 -6.26 -11.54 -8.68
N LYS A 2 -6.76 -12.44 -7.82
CA LYS A 2 -8.03 -12.25 -7.11
C LYS A 2 -7.78 -11.58 -5.77
N VAL A 3 -8.54 -10.53 -5.44
CA VAL A 3 -8.43 -9.81 -4.15
C VAL A 3 -9.82 -9.54 -3.58
N PRO A 4 -10.00 -9.50 -2.25
CA PRO A 4 -11.30 -9.20 -1.69
C PRO A 4 -11.74 -7.77 -2.03
N ALA A 5 -13.03 -7.55 -2.29
CA ALA A 5 -13.55 -6.23 -2.61
C ALA A 5 -13.35 -5.21 -1.46
N ARG A 6 -13.38 -5.70 -0.21
CA ARG A 6 -13.06 -4.98 1.02
C ARG A 6 -12.42 -5.94 2.03
N THR A 7 -11.46 -5.46 2.82
CA THR A 7 -10.98 -6.15 4.01
C THR A 7 -10.60 -5.15 5.11
N ASN A 8 -10.83 -5.54 6.36
CA ASN A 8 -10.35 -4.84 7.56
C ASN A 8 -9.20 -5.59 8.25
N ASP A 9 -8.85 -6.78 7.74
CA ASP A 9 -7.76 -7.59 8.27
C ASP A 9 -6.44 -7.03 7.73
N LEU A 10 -5.90 -6.07 8.48
CA LEU A 10 -4.63 -5.41 8.16
C LEU A 10 -3.54 -5.90 9.12
N VAL A 11 -2.35 -6.12 8.57
CA VAL A 11 -1.15 -6.48 9.33
C VAL A 11 -0.13 -5.34 9.28
N GLU A 12 0.74 -5.27 10.28
CA GLU A 12 1.93 -4.43 10.23
C GLU A 12 2.87 -4.97 9.15
N VAL A 13 3.14 -4.14 8.15
CA VAL A 13 4.07 -4.46 7.05
C VAL A 13 5.45 -3.92 7.36
N ALA A 14 5.54 -2.69 7.89
CA ALA A 14 6.80 -2.05 8.21
C ALA A 14 6.62 -0.99 9.28
N LYS A 15 7.71 -0.75 10.03
CA LYS A 15 7.89 0.43 10.87
C LYS A 15 8.99 1.29 10.27
N VAL A 16 8.67 2.55 10.02
CA VAL A 16 9.46 3.46 9.19
C VAL A 16 9.78 4.72 9.96
N LYS A 17 11.06 5.05 10.10
CA LYS A 17 11.51 6.35 10.60
C LYS A 17 11.61 7.32 9.43
N VAL A 18 10.94 8.46 9.54
CA VAL A 18 11.02 9.52 8.52
C VAL A 18 12.18 10.44 8.86
N LEU A 19 13.17 10.50 7.98
CA LEU A 19 14.38 11.32 8.18
C LEU A 19 14.20 12.74 7.61
N LYS A 20 13.41 12.88 6.55
CA LYS A 20 13.13 14.16 5.87
C LYS A 20 11.68 14.21 5.41
N GLY A 21 11.04 15.36 5.64
CA GLY A 21 9.63 15.60 5.28
C GLY A 21 8.66 15.36 6.44
N ASP A 22 7.36 15.43 6.13
CA ASP A 22 6.28 15.23 7.10
C ASP A 22 5.85 13.74 7.15
N PRO A 23 5.85 13.09 8.34
CA PRO A 23 5.31 11.75 8.52
C PRO A 23 3.88 11.53 7.97
N PHE A 24 3.03 12.57 8.00
CA PHE A 24 1.68 12.50 7.43
C PHE A 24 1.68 12.45 5.89
N GLU A 25 2.74 12.92 5.25
CA GLU A 25 2.90 12.89 3.79
C GLU A 25 3.53 11.58 3.27
N LEU A 26 4.06 10.73 4.16
CA LEU A 26 4.73 9.48 3.78
C LEU A 26 3.86 8.58 2.88
N LYS A 27 2.54 8.54 3.13
CA LYS A 27 1.58 7.81 2.27
C LYS A 27 1.64 8.26 0.81
N PHE A 28 1.77 9.56 0.57
CA PHE A 28 1.84 10.11 -0.77
C PHE A 28 3.18 9.78 -1.42
N ALA A 29 4.29 9.90 -0.68
CA ALA A 29 5.61 9.51 -1.18
C ALA A 29 5.66 8.02 -1.58
N ILE A 30 5.18 7.13 -0.70
CA ILE A 30 5.08 5.69 -0.98
C ILE A 30 4.21 5.43 -2.21
N ARG A 31 3.04 6.06 -2.30
CA ARG A 31 2.15 5.87 -3.46
C ARG A 31 2.81 6.33 -4.75
N THR A 32 3.51 7.47 -4.73
CA THR A 32 4.19 8.03 -5.90
C THR A 32 5.25 7.09 -6.40
N VAL A 33 6.13 6.63 -5.51
CA VAL A 33 7.17 5.66 -5.85
C VAL A 33 6.56 4.33 -6.31
N ALA A 34 5.55 3.82 -5.60
CA ALA A 34 4.93 2.54 -5.92
C ALA A 34 4.38 2.50 -7.35
N ARG A 35 3.91 3.63 -7.92
CA ARG A 35 3.43 3.71 -9.31
C ARG A 35 4.47 3.36 -10.36
N GLU A 36 5.75 3.43 -10.02
CA GLU A 36 6.85 3.06 -10.93
C GLU A 36 7.10 1.54 -10.94
N ASN A 37 6.63 0.82 -9.91
CA ASN A 37 6.76 -0.63 -9.82
C ASN A 37 5.72 -1.33 -10.71
N SER A 38 6.14 -2.36 -11.46
CA SER A 38 5.25 -3.14 -12.34
C SER A 38 4.09 -3.80 -11.59
N LEU A 39 4.28 -4.22 -10.33
CA LEU A 39 3.24 -4.78 -9.47
C LEU A 39 2.09 -3.80 -9.24
N TYR A 40 2.33 -2.48 -9.21
CA TYR A 40 1.25 -1.49 -9.06
C TYR A 40 0.21 -1.61 -10.17
N HIS A 41 0.66 -1.97 -11.37
CA HIS A 41 -0.17 -2.09 -12.58
C HIS A 41 -0.71 -3.50 -12.79
N GLN A 42 -0.36 -4.45 -11.92
CA GLN A 42 -0.85 -5.82 -12.00
C GLN A 42 -2.39 -5.85 -11.94
N PRO A 43 -3.07 -6.46 -12.93
CA PRO A 43 -4.53 -6.53 -12.95
C PRO A 43 -5.09 -7.31 -11.76
N VAL A 44 -6.20 -6.82 -11.20
CA VAL A 44 -6.93 -7.49 -10.12
C VAL A 44 -8.39 -7.80 -10.50
N GLU A 45 -8.92 -8.90 -9.97
CA GLU A 45 -10.33 -9.24 -9.99
C GLU A 45 -10.87 -9.18 -8.55
N LEU A 46 -11.90 -8.38 -8.33
CA LEU A 46 -12.52 -8.26 -7.02
C LEU A 46 -13.41 -9.46 -6.72
N VAL A 47 -13.32 -9.99 -5.50
CA VAL A 47 -14.18 -11.08 -5.05
C VAL A 47 -14.95 -10.73 -3.77
N ILE A 48 -16.18 -11.24 -3.65
CA ILE A 48 -17.00 -11.25 -2.43
C ILE A 48 -17.49 -12.68 -2.22
N GLY A 49 -17.19 -13.28 -1.05
CA GLY A 49 -17.52 -14.69 -0.80
C GLY A 49 -16.94 -15.64 -1.85
N GLY A 50 -15.75 -15.32 -2.39
CA GLY A 50 -15.09 -16.09 -3.45
C GLY A 50 -15.63 -15.90 -4.87
N ARG A 51 -16.69 -15.11 -5.05
CA ARG A 51 -17.29 -14.84 -6.37
C ARG A 51 -16.81 -13.52 -6.95
N PRO A 52 -16.45 -13.45 -8.25
CA PRO A 52 -16.10 -12.21 -8.91
C PRO A 52 -17.24 -11.19 -8.83
N VAL A 53 -16.89 -9.93 -8.60
CA VAL A 53 -17.84 -8.81 -8.60
C VAL A 53 -17.33 -7.68 -9.48
N SER A 54 -18.26 -7.03 -10.19
CA SER A 54 -18.00 -5.82 -10.95
C SER A 54 -18.67 -4.64 -10.26
N LEU A 55 -17.90 -3.59 -9.98
CA LEU A 55 -18.41 -2.35 -9.41
C LEU A 55 -18.08 -1.20 -10.38
N PRO A 56 -18.97 -0.21 -10.55
CA PRO A 56 -18.77 0.91 -11.49
C PRO A 56 -17.43 1.65 -11.33
N ASN A 57 -16.91 1.73 -10.10
CA ASN A 57 -15.62 2.34 -9.74
C ASN A 57 -14.69 1.33 -9.04
N ALA A 58 -14.68 0.08 -9.49
CA ALA A 58 -13.76 -0.92 -8.97
C ALA A 58 -12.30 -0.57 -9.32
N PRO A 59 -11.35 -0.72 -8.39
CA PRO A 59 -9.93 -0.76 -8.73
C PRO A 59 -9.66 -1.88 -9.74
N LYS A 60 -8.91 -1.55 -10.78
CA LYS A 60 -8.52 -2.47 -11.87
C LYS A 60 -7.12 -3.03 -11.67
N THR A 61 -6.30 -2.35 -10.87
CA THR A 61 -4.93 -2.76 -10.58
C THR A 61 -4.70 -2.89 -9.08
N LEU A 62 -3.66 -3.62 -8.74
CA LEU A 62 -3.23 -3.86 -7.37
C LEU A 62 -2.92 -2.55 -6.64
N GLY A 63 -2.25 -1.60 -7.30
CA GLY A 63 -1.99 -0.27 -6.75
C GLY A 63 -3.25 0.57 -6.49
N GLN A 64 -4.24 0.50 -7.38
CA GLN A 64 -5.54 1.17 -7.17
C GLN A 64 -6.30 0.56 -5.99
N TRP A 65 -6.25 -0.76 -5.85
CA TRP A 65 -6.87 -1.48 -4.74
C TRP A 65 -6.22 -1.14 -3.40
N LEU A 66 -4.89 -1.04 -3.36
CA LEU A 66 -4.13 -0.70 -2.16
C LEU A 66 -4.27 0.78 -1.78
N PHE A 67 -4.03 1.71 -2.70
CA PHE A 67 -3.96 3.15 -2.38
C PHE A 67 -5.27 3.90 -2.60
N GLY A 68 -6.24 3.28 -3.28
CA GLY A 68 -7.54 3.88 -3.60
C GLY A 68 -7.55 4.71 -4.88
N LEU A 69 -8.76 5.08 -5.27
CA LEU A 69 -9.11 5.98 -6.37
C LEU A 69 -10.28 6.87 -5.92
N PRO A 70 -10.71 7.88 -6.70
CA PRO A 70 -11.92 8.63 -6.38
C PRO A 70 -13.09 7.68 -6.07
N ASP A 71 -13.81 7.95 -4.98
CA ASP A 71 -14.94 7.15 -4.47
C ASP A 71 -14.61 5.71 -4.03
N TYR A 72 -13.33 5.33 -3.97
CA TYR A 72 -12.89 4.06 -3.43
C TYR A 72 -11.74 4.25 -2.43
N ALA A 73 -12.06 4.11 -1.14
CA ALA A 73 -11.03 4.09 -0.09
C ALA A 73 -10.05 2.93 -0.33
N GLY A 74 -8.74 3.19 -0.38
CA GLY A 74 -7.74 2.12 -0.45
C GLY A 74 -7.68 1.28 0.82
N HIS A 75 -6.84 0.25 0.81
CA HIS A 75 -6.57 -0.63 1.96
C HIS A 75 -5.29 -0.29 2.73
N TYR A 76 -4.42 0.55 2.17
CA TYR A 76 -3.26 1.08 2.88
C TYR A 76 -3.71 1.98 4.04
N ARG A 77 -3.15 1.76 5.22
CA ARG A 77 -3.27 2.63 6.38
C ARG A 77 -1.89 2.93 6.92
N GLN A 78 -1.76 4.08 7.58
CA GLN A 78 -0.60 4.38 8.40
C GLN A 78 -1.05 5.00 9.70
N ARG A 79 -0.24 4.83 10.74
CA ARG A 79 -0.37 5.56 12.01
C ARG A 79 1.00 6.04 12.45
N VAL A 80 1.05 7.20 13.09
CA VAL A 80 2.28 7.77 13.63
C VAL A 80 2.41 7.30 15.09
N GLU A 81 3.56 6.75 15.44
CA GLU A 81 3.92 6.29 16.78
C GLU A 81 5.25 6.90 17.18
N GLY A 82 5.22 8.04 17.88
CA GLY A 82 6.44 8.77 18.24
C GLY A 82 7.14 9.34 16.99
N ASP A 83 8.40 8.96 16.79
CA ASP A 83 9.21 9.36 15.62
C ASP A 83 9.11 8.36 14.45
N GLU A 84 8.25 7.35 14.56
CA GLU A 84 8.07 6.30 13.57
C GLU A 84 6.66 6.30 12.98
N VAL A 85 6.53 5.79 11.76
CA VAL A 85 5.28 5.53 11.07
C VAL A 85 5.11 4.04 10.89
N VAL A 86 4.00 3.51 11.40
CA VAL A 86 3.61 2.11 11.22
C VAL A 86 2.73 2.00 9.99
N ILE A 87 3.13 1.15 9.04
CA ILE A 87 2.41 0.88 7.81
C ILE A 87 1.58 -0.39 7.98
N LEU A 88 0.29 -0.27 7.67
CA LEU A 88 -0.68 -1.35 7.77
C LEU A 88 -1.28 -1.63 6.38
N ALA A 89 -1.31 -2.89 5.97
CA ALA A 89 -1.92 -3.32 4.72
C ALA A 89 -2.46 -4.76 4.83
N PRO A 90 -3.31 -5.18 3.88
CA PRO A 90 -3.74 -6.58 3.80
C PRO A 90 -2.55 -7.53 3.65
N ASP A 91 -2.62 -8.70 4.29
CA ASP A 91 -1.55 -9.70 4.29
C ASP A 91 -1.52 -10.50 2.97
N LEU A 92 -1.00 -9.86 1.91
CA LEU A 92 -0.77 -10.48 0.61
C LEU A 92 0.70 -10.29 0.21
N PRO A 93 1.38 -11.34 -0.31
CA PRO A 93 2.78 -11.25 -0.72
C PRO A 93 3.07 -10.10 -1.69
N GLU A 94 2.22 -9.94 -2.72
CA GLU A 94 2.39 -8.89 -3.74
C GLU A 94 2.21 -7.49 -3.15
N MET A 95 1.44 -7.35 -2.06
CA MET A 95 1.30 -6.07 -1.36
C MET A 95 2.54 -5.72 -0.57
N LYS A 96 3.10 -6.70 0.15
CA LYS A 96 4.35 -6.52 0.89
C LYS A 96 5.48 -6.19 -0.08
N GLU A 97 5.60 -6.92 -1.19
CA GLU A 97 6.61 -6.66 -2.21
C GLU A 97 6.49 -5.26 -2.82
N LEU A 98 5.28 -4.83 -3.18
CA LEU A 98 5.04 -3.49 -3.70
C LEU A 98 5.42 -2.40 -2.68
N LEU A 99 5.07 -2.57 -1.41
CA LEU A 99 5.40 -1.62 -0.34
C LEU A 99 6.89 -1.62 -0.01
N TYR A 100 7.53 -2.78 0.07
CA TYR A 100 8.97 -2.91 0.31
C TYR A 100 9.79 -2.30 -0.81
N GLY A 101 9.39 -2.52 -2.07
CA GLY A 101 10.03 -1.86 -3.22
C GLY A 101 9.92 -0.34 -3.12
N ALA A 102 8.77 0.19 -2.69
CA ALA A 102 8.61 1.63 -2.52
C ALA A 102 9.43 2.20 -1.36
N LEU A 103 9.43 1.52 -0.21
CA LEU A 103 10.23 1.92 0.95
C LEU A 103 11.73 1.83 0.70
N GLN A 104 12.17 0.83 -0.06
CA GLN A 104 13.58 0.68 -0.45
C GLN A 104 14.05 1.87 -1.29
N LYS A 105 13.28 2.31 -2.30
CA LYS A 105 13.65 3.48 -3.09
C LYS A 105 13.66 4.78 -2.25
N LEU A 106 12.67 4.98 -1.37
CA LEU A 106 12.67 6.13 -0.44
C LEU A 106 13.87 6.11 0.52
N LYS A 107 14.33 4.92 0.91
CA LYS A 107 15.54 4.73 1.72
C LYS A 107 16.81 5.09 0.93
N GLU A 108 16.92 4.68 -0.32
CA GLU A 108 18.03 5.04 -1.21
C GLU A 108 18.11 6.55 -1.47
N GLU A 109 16.97 7.24 -1.49
CA GLU A 109 16.88 8.71 -1.56
C GLU A 109 17.19 9.41 -0.22
N GLY A 110 17.41 8.63 0.86
CA GLY A 110 17.72 9.15 2.19
C GLY A 110 16.54 9.88 2.85
N LEU A 111 15.30 9.53 2.48
CA LEU A 111 14.08 10.11 3.04
C LEU A 111 13.60 9.34 4.27
N VAL A 112 13.86 8.03 4.31
CA VAL A 112 13.39 7.14 5.39
C VAL A 112 14.45 6.11 5.79
N GLU A 113 14.30 5.58 6.99
CA GLU A 113 14.93 4.34 7.44
C GLU A 113 13.84 3.33 7.84
N TRP A 114 14.04 2.07 7.52
CA TRP A 114 13.11 1.01 7.91
C TRP A 114 13.81 -0.35 7.98
N GLY A 115 13.27 -1.24 8.82
CA GLY A 115 13.65 -2.65 8.92
C GLY A 115 12.48 -3.54 8.48
N ALA A 116 12.74 -4.49 7.59
CA ALA A 116 11.76 -5.53 7.25
C ALA A 116 11.63 -6.49 8.43
N ARG A 117 10.39 -6.83 8.81
CA ARG A 117 10.07 -7.88 9.78
C ARG A 117 9.51 -9.10 9.06
#